data_AF-A0AAV9HUE9-F1
#
_entry.id   AF-A0AAV9HUE9-F1
#
_cell.length_a   1.000
_cell.length_b   1.000
_cell.length_c   1.000
_cell.angle_alpha   90.00
_cell.angle_beta   90.00
_cell.angle_gamma   90.00
#
_symmetry.space_group_name_H-M   'P 1'
#
loop_
_entity.id
_entity.type
_entity.pdbx_description
1 polymer ?
#
loop_
_entity_poly.entity_id
_entity_poly.type
_entity_poly.pdbx_seq_one_letter_code
_entity_poly.pdbx_strand_id
1 'polypeptide(L)'
;MASTTPKTYIVEHLDPELGPWSELEYIAIAKESEQNGAKFFLSSLPPAFKVPEGLKAVPAFTAETRGVEEIYANDKSRVCLLDPAAKSDLSPEDGDKFDVFLFGGILGDDPPRDRTSELRKKGFEGRRLGPIQMTTDTAVRVTRLVVQGKTPLDKIGYLDYPDLVFNEHESTEMPFRYVKGADGKPIMPERELTTKNIITMTPPPVQIHPPLINSANPWATTIQDLERLFLCPSTGAVTTRTSIITTAFPHDPSKHQYAFFNPTTHASTRPDPQPSIAVTDPSQTASLNTLGYSPLPLETYLSYIKEITTRHLSPPTPSSSSSPETISKLTIKPFIISVTGTPQQVADSYRLVSLVSSEVPVPLHVEINLSCPNIPDSPPPAYSKSALLEYLFEIRQAVPEGARVAYGLKVPPYTHSAQFRELIDALDEDAGNGESEVSFITATNTLGNCLVLDQEGKQVLPGEGLGGMAGSALHPLALGNVKCIRALLDERKGTLGHVSVIGVGGVMDLGGYRRMRKVGAEVVGVGTSLGVKGLSVFAEIEEGVDGVW
;
A
#
# COMPACT_ATOMS: atom_id res chain seq x y z
N MET A 1 12.89 39.06 35.16
CA MET A 1 11.81 38.40 34.39
C MET A 1 11.24 37.32 35.30
N ALA A 2 9.94 37.34 35.57
CA ALA A 2 9.32 36.36 36.45
C ALA A 2 9.54 34.95 35.89
N SER A 3 10.10 34.06 36.70
CA SER A 3 10.27 32.64 36.39
C SER A 3 8.89 32.00 36.30
N THR A 4 8.26 32.00 35.13
CA THR A 4 7.01 31.28 34.90
C THR A 4 7.31 29.78 34.91
N THR A 5 6.82 29.07 35.91
CA THR A 5 6.91 27.61 35.97
C THR A 5 6.36 27.01 34.67
N PRO A 6 7.13 26.16 33.96
CA PRO A 6 6.68 25.50 32.74
C PRO A 6 5.36 24.76 32.97
N LYS A 7 4.39 24.93 32.07
CA LYS A 7 3.12 24.20 32.14
C LYS A 7 3.31 22.76 31.68
N THR A 8 2.53 21.85 32.24
CA THR A 8 2.50 20.45 31.85
C THR A 8 1.09 20.08 31.39
N TYR A 9 0.95 19.62 30.16
CA TYR A 9 -0.28 19.08 29.61
C TYR A 9 -0.22 17.56 29.67
N ILE A 10 -1.21 16.92 30.26
CA ILE A 10 -1.24 15.47 30.45
C ILE A 10 -2.50 14.91 29.83
N VAL A 11 -2.33 14.02 28.85
CA VAL A 11 -3.43 13.21 28.32
C VAL A 11 -3.31 11.83 28.93
N GLU A 12 -4.33 11.43 29.69
CA GLU A 12 -4.43 10.09 30.27
C GLU A 12 -4.84 9.11 29.15
N HIS A 13 -3.92 8.30 28.65
CA HIS A 13 -4.19 7.35 27.57
C HIS A 13 -4.79 6.08 28.16
N LEU A 14 -6.05 5.80 27.84
CA LEU A 14 -6.83 4.70 28.42
C LEU A 14 -7.10 3.55 27.44
N ASP A 15 -6.57 3.63 26.21
CA ASP A 15 -6.72 2.59 25.20
C ASP A 15 -5.49 1.67 25.18
N PRO A 16 -5.67 0.38 24.80
CA PRO A 16 -4.55 -0.57 24.73
C PRO A 16 -3.63 -0.33 23.54
N GLU A 17 -4.12 0.38 22.51
CA GLU A 17 -3.41 0.67 21.26
C GLU A 17 -3.58 2.14 20.87
N LEU A 18 -2.59 2.69 20.17
CA LEU A 18 -2.63 4.05 19.63
C LEU A 18 -3.10 4.01 18.18
N GLY A 19 -4.26 4.58 17.90
CA GLY A 19 -4.76 4.73 16.53
C GLY A 19 -4.02 5.83 15.74
N PRO A 20 -3.99 5.77 14.40
CA PRO A 20 -3.25 6.74 13.56
C PRO A 20 -3.68 8.20 13.76
N TRP A 21 -4.97 8.45 14.01
CA TRP A 21 -5.46 9.81 14.28
C TRP A 21 -4.95 10.36 15.61
N SER A 22 -5.02 9.56 16.66
CA SER A 22 -4.54 9.94 18.00
C SER A 22 -3.03 10.14 18.02
N GLU A 23 -2.28 9.40 17.20
CA GLU A 23 -0.86 9.66 17.00
C GLU A 23 -0.61 11.08 16.46
N LEU A 24 -1.33 11.50 15.42
CA LEU A 24 -1.22 12.86 14.87
C LEU A 24 -1.59 13.92 15.91
N GLU A 25 -2.68 13.72 16.66
CA GLU A 25 -3.07 14.61 17.75
C GLU A 25 -1.95 14.75 18.80
N TYR A 26 -1.34 13.63 19.22
CA TYR A 26 -0.30 13.64 20.24
C TYR A 26 1.00 14.29 19.75
N ILE A 27 1.38 14.07 18.48
CA ILE A 27 2.53 14.75 17.86
C ILE A 27 2.28 16.26 17.80
N ALA A 28 1.09 16.68 17.39
CA ALA A 28 0.71 18.10 17.36
C ALA A 28 0.79 18.72 18.77
N ILE A 29 0.24 18.06 19.78
CA ILE A 29 0.31 18.51 21.17
C ILE A 29 1.77 18.63 21.64
N ALA A 30 2.60 17.62 21.34
CA ALA A 30 4.01 17.60 21.75
C ALA A 30 4.78 18.78 21.15
N LYS A 31 4.66 19.00 19.83
CA LYS A 31 5.34 20.09 19.12
C LYS A 31 4.86 21.46 19.59
N GLU A 32 3.56 21.65 19.70
CA GLU A 32 3.03 22.92 20.16
C GLU A 32 3.40 23.19 21.63
N SER A 33 3.52 22.15 22.46
CA SER A 33 4.02 22.29 23.83
C SER A 33 5.48 22.72 23.84
N GLU A 34 6.34 22.09 23.04
CA GLU A 34 7.75 22.46 22.90
C GLU A 34 7.92 23.93 22.47
N GLN A 35 7.23 24.32 21.40
CA GLN A 35 7.27 25.68 20.86
C GLN A 35 6.87 26.75 21.88
N ASN A 36 6.10 26.37 22.91
CA ASN A 36 5.59 27.27 23.93
C ASN A 36 6.22 27.02 25.31
N GLY A 37 7.35 26.31 25.40
CA GLY A 37 8.08 26.07 26.65
C GLY A 37 7.29 25.25 27.69
N ALA A 38 6.35 24.44 27.23
CA ALA A 38 5.54 23.53 28.04
C ALA A 38 6.02 22.08 27.87
N LYS A 39 5.52 21.19 28.72
CA LYS A 39 5.73 19.75 28.63
C LYS A 39 4.45 19.04 28.26
N PHE A 40 4.57 17.93 27.55
CA PHE A 40 3.46 17.04 27.21
C PHE A 40 3.73 15.63 27.74
N PHE A 41 2.76 15.09 28.46
CA PHE A 41 2.82 13.75 29.03
C PHE A 41 1.68 12.90 28.49
N LEU A 42 2.00 11.68 28.09
CA LEU A 42 1.03 10.60 28.00
C LEU A 42 1.20 9.71 29.23
N SER A 43 0.18 9.67 30.09
CA SER A 43 0.17 8.91 31.34
C SER A 43 -0.68 7.64 31.23
N SER A 44 -0.52 6.75 32.22
CA SER A 44 -1.20 5.44 32.30
C SER A 44 -0.92 4.52 31.11
N LEU A 45 0.23 4.69 30.46
CA LEU A 45 0.62 3.84 29.34
C LEU A 45 0.87 2.39 29.80
N PRO A 46 0.34 1.37 29.10
CA PRO A 46 0.67 -0.02 29.36
C PRO A 46 2.19 -0.26 29.25
N PRO A 47 2.79 -1.18 30.04
CA PRO A 47 4.22 -1.50 29.93
C PRO A 47 4.67 -1.97 28.53
N ALA A 48 3.75 -2.51 27.74
CA ALA A 48 3.99 -2.96 26.37
C ALA A 48 3.75 -1.88 25.30
N PHE A 49 3.33 -0.67 25.70
CA PHE A 49 3.03 0.42 24.78
C PHE A 49 4.29 0.87 24.05
N LYS A 50 4.21 0.90 22.71
CA LYS A 50 5.29 1.40 21.86
C LYS A 50 5.01 2.85 21.50
N VAL A 51 5.81 3.75 22.05
CA VAL A 51 5.78 5.16 21.70
C VAL A 51 6.20 5.33 20.22
N PRO A 52 5.40 5.99 19.37
CA PRO A 52 5.78 6.26 17.99
C PRO A 52 7.05 7.11 17.88
N GLU A 53 7.85 6.87 16.84
CA GLU A 53 9.14 7.55 16.67
C GLU A 53 8.98 9.07 16.54
N GLY A 54 7.96 9.54 15.81
CA GLY A 54 7.68 10.97 15.66
C GLY A 54 7.38 11.66 16.99
N LEU A 55 6.69 10.97 17.90
CA LEU A 55 6.39 11.49 19.23
C LEU A 55 7.62 11.45 20.15
N LYS A 56 8.39 10.35 20.09
CA LYS A 56 9.65 10.19 20.84
C LYS A 56 10.71 11.21 20.44
N ALA A 57 10.66 11.70 19.20
CA ALA A 57 11.60 12.70 18.68
C ALA A 57 11.38 14.10 19.27
N VAL A 58 10.23 14.39 19.90
CA VAL A 58 9.92 15.71 20.45
C VAL A 58 10.44 15.83 21.90
N PRO A 59 11.44 16.69 22.18
CA PRO A 59 12.03 16.84 23.52
C PRO A 59 11.06 17.17 24.66
N ALA A 60 9.95 17.86 24.36
CA ALA A 60 8.92 18.22 25.34
C ALA A 60 8.02 17.04 25.75
N PHE A 61 8.09 15.90 25.06
CA PHE A 61 7.24 14.74 25.27
C PHE A 61 7.82 13.77 26.31
N THR A 62 6.97 13.28 27.21
CA THR A 62 7.26 12.21 28.16
C THR A 62 6.20 11.11 28.08
N ALA A 63 6.63 9.87 27.89
CA ALA A 63 5.79 8.69 28.07
C ALA A 63 5.89 8.20 29.52
N GLU A 64 4.75 8.02 30.18
CA GLU A 64 4.67 7.66 31.59
C GLU A 64 3.70 6.50 31.81
N THR A 65 4.18 5.45 32.47
CA THR A 65 3.36 4.26 32.77
C THR A 65 2.48 4.48 34.00
N ARG A 66 2.83 5.45 34.85
CA ARG A 66 2.06 5.82 36.04
C ARG A 66 0.89 6.72 35.68
N GLY A 67 -0.21 6.61 36.43
CA GLY A 67 -1.35 7.52 36.32
C GLY A 67 -1.12 8.86 37.03
N VAL A 68 -1.87 9.89 36.65
CA VAL A 68 -1.69 11.25 37.21
C VAL A 68 -1.85 11.30 38.73
N GLU A 69 -2.71 10.47 39.32
CA GLU A 69 -2.85 10.38 40.77
C GLU A 69 -1.59 9.90 41.49
N GLU A 70 -0.75 9.11 40.83
CA GLU A 70 0.51 8.62 41.38
C GLU A 70 1.60 9.68 41.17
N ILE A 71 1.68 10.26 39.96
CA ILE A 71 2.67 11.29 39.62
C ILE A 71 2.53 12.52 40.54
N TYR A 72 1.29 12.92 40.86
CA TYR A 72 0.99 14.12 41.66
C TYR A 72 0.34 13.80 43.01
N ALA A 73 0.59 12.62 43.57
CA ALA A 73 0.03 12.18 44.86
C ALA A 73 0.27 13.19 46.00
N ASN A 74 1.45 13.83 46.00
CA ASN A 74 1.88 14.74 47.05
C ASN A 74 1.22 16.12 46.99
N ASP A 75 0.75 16.56 45.82
CA ASP A 75 0.14 17.87 45.65
C ASP A 75 -0.80 17.91 44.44
N LYS A 76 -2.05 17.51 44.67
CA LYS A 76 -3.12 17.56 43.67
C LYS A 76 -3.62 18.98 43.40
N SER A 77 -3.31 19.95 44.27
CA SER A 77 -3.82 21.33 44.14
C SER A 77 -3.26 22.06 42.90
N ARG A 78 -2.16 21.53 42.35
CA ARG A 78 -1.50 21.98 41.13
C ARG A 78 -2.14 21.50 39.82
N VAL A 79 -3.01 20.50 39.89
CA VAL A 79 -3.60 19.83 38.74
C VAL A 79 -5.02 20.33 38.49
N CYS A 80 -5.25 20.88 37.31
CA CYS A 80 -6.58 21.22 36.80
C CYS A 80 -7.07 20.11 35.87
N LEU A 81 -8.23 19.53 36.16
CA LEU A 81 -8.90 18.56 35.29
C LEU A 81 -9.79 19.30 34.28
N LEU A 82 -9.56 19.07 32.98
CA LEU A 82 -10.42 19.58 31.93
C LEU A 82 -11.57 18.61 31.71
N ASP A 83 -12.78 19.04 32.08
CA ASP A 83 -13.96 18.19 32.15
C ASP A 83 -15.21 18.96 31.72
N PRO A 84 -15.98 18.50 30.71
CA PRO A 84 -17.24 19.11 30.30
C PRO A 84 -18.26 19.28 31.44
N ALA A 85 -18.20 18.44 32.48
CA ALA A 85 -19.10 18.48 33.63
C ALA A 85 -18.67 19.46 34.75
N ALA A 86 -17.53 20.16 34.60
CA ALA A 86 -17.06 21.10 35.61
C ALA A 86 -18.00 22.32 35.78
N LYS A 87 -17.97 22.95 36.96
CA LYS A 87 -18.89 24.07 37.30
C LYS A 87 -18.47 25.42 36.73
N SER A 88 -17.19 25.57 36.43
CA SER A 88 -16.58 26.83 36.00
C SER A 88 -15.80 26.63 34.72
N ASP A 89 -15.80 27.64 33.86
CA ASP A 89 -15.02 27.64 32.62
C ASP A 89 -13.57 28.02 32.92
N LEU A 90 -12.65 27.54 32.09
CA LEU A 90 -11.23 27.88 32.18
C LEU A 90 -11.01 29.38 31.92
N SER A 91 -10.19 30.01 32.77
CA SER A 91 -9.88 31.43 32.73
C SER A 91 -8.37 31.69 32.68
N PRO A 92 -7.91 32.85 32.19
CA PRO A 92 -6.49 33.22 32.20
C PRO A 92 -5.82 33.14 33.58
N GLU A 93 -6.57 33.43 34.65
CA GLU A 93 -6.11 33.39 36.05
C GLU A 93 -5.82 31.96 36.52
N ASP A 94 -6.47 30.95 35.93
CA ASP A 94 -6.18 29.54 36.21
C ASP A 94 -4.74 29.18 35.82
N GLY A 95 -4.15 29.91 34.86
CA GLY A 95 -2.73 29.81 34.51
C GLY A 95 -1.78 30.28 35.62
N ASP A 96 -2.25 30.99 36.63
CA ASP A 96 -1.42 31.39 37.79
C ASP A 96 -1.62 30.42 38.97
N LYS A 97 -2.76 29.71 38.99
CA LYS A 97 -3.12 28.74 40.02
C LYS A 97 -2.58 27.33 39.73
N PHE A 98 -2.69 26.88 38.49
CA PHE A 98 -2.32 25.53 38.09
C PHE A 98 -1.12 25.56 37.15
N ASP A 99 -0.22 24.58 37.30
CA ASP A 99 0.86 24.33 36.36
C ASP A 99 0.75 22.99 35.66
N VAL A 100 -0.28 22.19 35.98
CA VAL A 100 -0.60 20.91 35.35
C VAL A 100 -2.05 20.90 34.88
N PHE A 101 -2.28 20.49 33.64
CA PHE A 101 -3.59 20.44 33.00
C PHE A 101 -3.85 19.03 32.47
N LEU A 102 -4.87 18.37 33.02
CA LEU A 102 -5.18 16.96 32.80
C LEU A 102 -6.40 16.80 31.88
N PHE A 103 -6.26 15.96 30.86
CA PHE A 103 -7.29 15.58 29.91
C PHE A 103 -7.57 14.08 30.04
N GLY A 104 -8.84 13.69 30.14
CA GLY A 104 -9.21 12.29 30.32
C GLY A 104 -9.50 11.57 29.01
N GLY A 105 -8.63 10.62 28.64
CA GLY A 105 -8.80 9.79 27.45
C GLY A 105 -8.54 10.52 26.13
N ILE A 106 -8.61 9.77 25.02
CA ILE A 106 -8.72 10.34 23.68
C ILE A 106 -10.08 11.01 23.56
N LEU A 107 -10.10 12.33 23.39
CA LEU A 107 -11.30 13.15 23.23
C LEU A 107 -11.74 13.10 21.76
N GLY A 108 -12.23 11.96 21.29
CA GLY A 108 -12.52 11.76 19.86
C GLY A 108 -13.73 10.87 19.52
N ASP A 109 -14.42 10.32 20.51
CA ASP A 109 -15.66 9.58 20.27
C ASP A 109 -16.84 10.56 20.14
N ASP A 110 -17.66 10.38 19.11
CA ASP A 110 -19.00 10.97 18.98
C ASP A 110 -20.02 9.82 18.82
N PRO A 111 -20.99 9.66 19.76
CA PRO A 111 -21.20 10.46 20.96
C PRO A 111 -20.12 10.23 22.04
N PRO A 112 -19.85 11.23 22.90
CA PRO A 112 -18.81 11.13 23.93
C PRO A 112 -19.09 10.04 24.97
N ARG A 113 -18.08 9.22 25.26
CA ARG A 113 -18.15 8.07 26.19
C ARG A 113 -17.95 8.41 27.67
N ASP A 114 -17.97 9.70 28.04
CA ASP A 114 -17.77 10.22 29.40
C ASP A 114 -16.52 9.69 30.15
N ARG A 115 -15.41 9.43 29.45
CA ARG A 115 -14.22 8.77 30.04
C ARG A 115 -13.56 9.57 31.18
N THR A 116 -13.78 10.88 31.24
CA THR A 116 -13.34 11.75 32.35
C THR A 116 -14.03 11.43 33.68
N SER A 117 -15.12 10.65 33.70
CA SER A 117 -15.85 10.29 34.93
C SER A 117 -14.97 9.60 35.97
N GLU A 118 -13.99 8.81 35.54
CA GLU A 118 -13.06 8.12 36.44
C GLU A 118 -12.08 9.10 37.09
N LEU A 119 -11.69 10.16 36.40
CA LEU A 119 -10.79 11.20 36.92
C LEU A 119 -11.50 12.15 37.88
N ARG A 120 -12.81 12.43 37.69
CA ARG A 120 -13.62 13.26 38.61
C ARG A 120 -13.59 12.77 40.05
N LYS A 121 -13.56 11.44 40.22
CA LYS A 121 -13.55 10.79 41.54
C LYS A 121 -12.22 10.97 42.28
N LYS A 122 -11.16 11.44 41.59
CA LYS A 122 -9.78 11.51 42.12
C LYS A 122 -9.44 12.82 42.86
N GLY A 123 -10.39 13.76 42.94
CA GLY A 123 -10.28 14.97 43.76
C GLY A 123 -9.56 16.16 43.11
N PHE A 124 -9.47 16.18 41.77
CA PHE A 124 -8.91 17.30 41.02
C PHE A 124 -9.92 18.44 40.87
N GLU A 125 -9.44 19.68 40.83
CA GLU A 125 -10.31 20.82 40.55
C GLU A 125 -10.61 20.89 39.04
N GLY A 126 -11.89 20.97 38.68
CA GLY A 126 -12.34 20.92 37.29
C GLY A 126 -12.50 22.30 36.63
N ARG A 127 -12.22 22.38 35.33
CA ARG A 127 -12.60 23.49 34.44
C ARG A 127 -13.19 22.98 33.14
N ARG A 128 -14.14 23.73 32.56
CA ARG A 128 -14.69 23.45 31.22
C ARG A 128 -13.95 24.25 30.15
N LEU A 129 -13.88 23.68 28.95
CA LEU A 129 -13.42 24.37 27.73
C LEU A 129 -14.58 24.89 26.86
N GLY A 130 -15.76 24.98 27.46
CA GLY A 130 -17.00 25.37 26.79
C GLY A 130 -17.95 24.19 26.56
N PRO A 131 -19.11 24.45 25.93
CA PRO A 131 -20.20 23.48 25.81
C PRO A 131 -20.08 22.52 24.61
N ILE A 132 -19.20 22.81 23.63
CA ILE A 132 -19.03 22.00 22.42
C ILE A 132 -17.76 21.16 22.53
N GLN A 133 -17.87 19.89 22.16
CA GLN A 133 -16.75 18.95 22.18
C GLN A 133 -15.66 19.36 21.19
N MET A 134 -14.41 19.18 21.61
CA MET A 134 -13.20 19.44 20.83
C MET A 134 -12.43 18.13 20.66
N THR A 135 -11.64 18.02 19.60
CA THR A 135 -10.60 17.00 19.49
C THR A 135 -9.55 17.16 20.59
N THR A 136 -8.74 16.13 20.85
CA THR A 136 -7.79 16.14 21.95
C THR A 136 -6.75 17.25 21.77
N ASP A 137 -6.20 17.38 20.57
CA ASP A 137 -5.22 18.42 20.23
C ASP A 137 -5.82 19.82 20.37
N THR A 138 -7.06 20.02 19.91
CA THR A 138 -7.77 21.29 20.03
C THR A 138 -8.02 21.64 21.49
N ALA A 139 -8.44 20.69 22.32
CA ALA A 139 -8.66 20.92 23.74
C ALA A 139 -7.38 21.38 24.45
N VAL A 140 -6.24 20.76 24.15
CA VAL A 140 -4.94 21.17 24.69
C VAL A 140 -4.52 22.54 24.16
N ARG A 141 -4.72 22.80 22.87
CA ARG A 141 -4.44 24.09 22.21
C ARG A 141 -5.24 25.22 22.84
N VAL A 142 -6.55 25.04 23.02
CA VAL A 142 -7.43 26.01 23.69
C VAL A 142 -6.97 26.26 25.12
N THR A 143 -6.66 25.20 25.87
CA THR A 143 -6.14 25.34 27.23
C THR A 143 -4.87 26.19 27.25
N ARG A 144 -3.93 25.95 26.33
CA ARG A 144 -2.71 26.74 26.19
C ARG A 144 -2.97 28.21 25.85
N LEU A 145 -3.85 28.48 24.88
CA LEU A 145 -4.22 29.85 24.51
C LEU A 145 -4.79 30.62 25.71
N VAL A 146 -5.57 29.95 26.56
CA VAL A 146 -6.12 30.56 27.78
C VAL A 146 -5.05 30.79 28.85
N VAL A 147 -4.33 29.75 29.25
CA VAL A 147 -3.52 29.78 30.48
C VAL A 147 -2.11 30.35 30.25
N GLN A 148 -1.56 30.16 29.06
CA GLN A 148 -0.26 30.73 28.66
C GLN A 148 -0.44 31.97 27.79
N GLY A 149 -1.34 31.91 26.80
CA GLY A 149 -1.63 33.04 25.91
C GLY A 149 -2.49 34.13 26.56
N LYS A 150 -2.99 33.90 27.77
CA LYS A 150 -3.86 34.82 28.54
C LYS A 150 -5.07 35.32 27.72
N THR A 151 -5.53 34.50 26.76
CA THR A 151 -6.69 34.81 25.91
C THR A 151 -7.94 34.25 26.58
N PRO A 152 -8.93 35.07 26.98
CA PRO A 152 -10.17 34.55 27.55
C PRO A 152 -10.86 33.56 26.59
N LEU A 153 -11.51 32.53 27.14
CA LEU A 153 -12.10 31.44 26.36
C LEU A 153 -13.10 31.94 25.30
N ASP A 154 -13.87 32.99 25.62
CA ASP A 154 -14.86 33.60 24.72
C ASP A 154 -14.24 34.51 23.63
N LYS A 155 -12.91 34.73 23.67
CA LYS A 155 -12.17 35.53 22.68
C LYS A 155 -11.38 34.67 21.69
N ILE A 156 -11.36 33.36 21.86
CA ILE A 156 -10.73 32.45 20.89
C ILE A 156 -11.65 32.34 19.67
N GLY A 157 -11.07 32.45 18.47
CA GLY A 157 -11.80 32.20 17.23
C GLY A 157 -12.05 30.70 17.08
N TYR A 158 -13.32 30.31 16.88
CA TYR A 158 -13.71 28.91 16.70
C TYR A 158 -14.37 28.67 15.35
N LEU A 159 -14.28 27.42 14.89
CA LEU A 159 -15.13 26.85 13.86
C LEU A 159 -15.84 25.65 14.45
N ASP A 160 -17.17 25.72 14.50
CA ASP A 160 -18.03 24.66 15.04
C ASP A 160 -18.49 23.82 13.88
N TYR A 161 -18.23 22.52 13.96
CA TYR A 161 -18.60 21.55 12.95
C TYR A 161 -18.14 21.93 11.52
N PRO A 162 -16.84 22.20 11.30
CA PRO A 162 -16.39 22.67 10.00
C PRO A 162 -16.58 21.60 8.94
N ASP A 163 -17.10 22.01 7.78
CA ASP A 163 -17.02 21.24 6.55
C ASP A 163 -15.58 21.23 6.03
N LEU A 164 -15.00 20.04 5.96
CA LEU A 164 -13.80 19.80 5.16
C LEU A 164 -14.24 19.62 3.72
N VAL A 165 -14.27 20.72 2.96
CA VAL A 165 -14.56 20.72 1.52
C VAL A 165 -13.33 20.20 0.77
N PHE A 166 -13.44 19.01 0.22
CA PHE A 166 -12.36 18.36 -0.54
C PHE A 166 -12.39 18.79 -2.02
N ASN A 167 -13.59 19.05 -2.57
CA ASN A 167 -13.79 19.58 -3.92
C ASN A 167 -15.21 20.18 -4.06
N GLU A 168 -15.61 20.62 -5.27
CA GLU A 168 -16.94 21.23 -5.54
C GLU A 168 -18.14 20.32 -5.25
N HIS A 169 -17.93 19.02 -5.03
CA HIS A 169 -18.98 18.01 -4.87
C HIS A 169 -18.86 17.17 -3.59
N GLU A 170 -17.79 17.35 -2.80
CA GLU A 170 -17.50 16.52 -1.64
C GLU A 170 -17.05 17.35 -0.45
N SER A 171 -17.79 17.21 0.65
CA SER A 171 -17.42 17.75 1.96
C SER A 171 -17.79 16.77 3.07
N THR A 172 -16.99 16.75 4.12
CA THR A 172 -17.31 16.03 5.36
C THR A 172 -17.40 17.03 6.50
N GLU A 173 -18.55 17.05 7.18
CA GLU A 173 -18.73 17.82 8.41
C GLU A 173 -18.01 17.10 9.56
N MET A 174 -17.08 17.78 10.21
CA MET A 174 -16.39 17.22 11.38
C MET A 174 -17.27 17.41 12.62
N PRO A 175 -17.54 16.39 13.45
CA PRO A 175 -18.48 16.52 14.58
C PRO A 175 -17.88 17.24 15.81
N PHE A 176 -16.88 18.11 15.62
CA PHE A 176 -16.14 18.78 16.69
C PHE A 176 -15.92 20.28 16.43
N ARG A 177 -15.62 21.01 17.50
CA ARG A 177 -15.13 22.39 17.46
C ARG A 177 -13.61 22.42 17.29
N TYR A 178 -13.13 23.34 16.46
CA TYR A 178 -11.70 23.60 16.21
C TYR A 178 -11.35 25.07 16.46
N VAL A 179 -10.08 25.35 16.76
CA VAL A 179 -9.56 26.72 16.76
C VAL A 179 -9.45 27.20 15.31
N LYS A 180 -9.92 28.42 15.04
CA LYS A 180 -9.81 29.06 13.72
C LYS A 180 -8.39 29.58 13.51
N GLY A 181 -7.75 29.10 12.45
CA GLY A 181 -6.43 29.53 11.99
C GLY A 181 -6.44 30.94 11.40
N ALA A 182 -5.24 31.50 11.21
CA ALA A 182 -5.07 32.82 10.59
C ALA A 182 -5.55 32.85 9.12
N ASP A 183 -5.57 31.70 8.45
CA ASP A 183 -6.11 31.49 7.10
C ASP A 183 -7.65 31.34 7.08
N GLY A 184 -8.27 31.38 8.26
CA GLY A 184 -9.71 31.23 8.43
C GLY A 184 -10.21 29.78 8.45
N LYS A 185 -9.33 28.78 8.35
CA LYS A 185 -9.63 27.34 8.35
C LYS A 185 -9.46 26.72 9.75
N PRO A 186 -9.94 25.49 10.03
CA PRO A 186 -9.68 24.85 11.31
C PRO A 186 -8.20 24.49 11.45
N ILE A 187 -7.60 24.78 12.61
CA ILE A 187 -6.27 24.26 12.95
C ILE A 187 -6.42 22.79 13.32
N MET A 188 -5.91 21.93 12.46
CA MET A 188 -5.91 20.47 12.61
C MET A 188 -4.47 19.99 12.89
N PRO A 189 -4.28 18.78 13.45
CA PRO A 189 -2.96 18.15 13.46
C PRO A 189 -2.39 18.12 12.05
N GLU A 190 -1.17 18.65 11.89
CA GLU A 190 -0.46 18.49 10.63
C GLU A 190 -0.24 16.99 10.40
N ARG A 191 -0.75 16.47 9.27
CA ARG A 191 -0.23 15.23 8.73
C ARG A 191 1.22 15.51 8.37
N GLU A 192 2.15 15.23 9.28
CA GLU A 192 3.51 14.88 8.87
C GLU A 192 3.40 13.56 8.10
N LEU A 193 2.96 13.65 6.84
CA LEU A 193 3.79 13.11 5.78
C LEU A 193 5.16 13.65 6.12
N THR A 194 6.09 12.81 6.56
CA THR A 194 7.48 13.24 6.64
C THR A 194 7.78 13.92 5.32
N THR A 195 7.88 15.25 5.35
CA THR A 195 8.40 16.05 4.26
C THR A 195 9.90 15.80 4.24
N LYS A 196 10.30 14.54 3.99
CA LYS A 196 11.27 14.34 2.91
C LYS A 196 10.63 15.06 1.75
N ASN A 197 11.29 16.09 1.23
CA ASN A 197 10.85 16.78 0.04
C ASN A 197 10.26 15.75 -0.93
N ILE A 198 8.93 15.67 -1.02
CA ILE A 198 8.28 15.14 -2.21
C ILE A 198 8.55 16.26 -3.20
N ILE A 199 9.79 16.29 -3.69
CA ILE A 199 10.03 16.67 -5.06
C ILE A 199 8.94 15.89 -5.78
N THR A 200 8.01 16.60 -6.39
CA THR A 200 7.08 16.08 -7.39
C THR A 200 7.94 15.51 -8.51
N MET A 201 8.59 14.38 -8.23
CA MET A 201 9.28 13.57 -9.18
C MET A 201 8.17 12.81 -9.84
N THR A 202 7.90 13.20 -11.08
CA THR A 202 7.20 12.39 -12.06
C THR A 202 7.49 10.92 -11.78
N PRO A 203 6.47 10.07 -11.61
CA PRO A 203 6.68 8.66 -11.32
C PRO A 203 7.62 8.05 -12.38
N PRO A 204 8.55 7.15 -12.00
CA PRO A 204 9.51 6.61 -12.94
C PRO A 204 8.77 5.90 -14.10
N PRO A 205 9.04 6.26 -15.36
CA PRO A 205 8.33 5.67 -16.49
C PRO A 205 8.70 4.19 -16.65
N VAL A 206 7.74 3.37 -17.06
CA VAL A 206 7.98 1.96 -17.42
C VAL A 206 8.20 1.87 -18.92
N GLN A 207 9.44 1.67 -19.33
CA GLN A 207 9.81 1.48 -20.74
C GLN A 207 10.18 0.02 -20.97
N ILE A 208 9.34 -0.69 -21.72
CA ILE A 208 9.52 -2.11 -22.02
C ILE A 208 9.51 -2.28 -23.54
N HIS A 209 10.62 -2.79 -24.07
CA HIS A 209 10.74 -3.10 -25.49
C HIS A 209 11.50 -4.41 -25.70
N PRO A 210 10.95 -5.36 -26.50
CA PRO A 210 9.61 -5.32 -27.10
C PRO A 210 8.48 -5.30 -26.05
N PRO A 211 7.29 -4.73 -26.33
CA PRO A 211 6.16 -4.64 -25.38
C PRO A 211 5.44 -5.99 -25.17
N LEU A 212 6.23 -7.02 -24.88
CA LEU A 212 5.82 -8.41 -24.68
C LEU A 212 6.64 -9.01 -23.55
N ILE A 213 5.97 -9.53 -22.53
CA ILE A 213 6.61 -10.02 -21.30
C ILE A 213 5.95 -11.32 -20.84
N ASN A 214 6.60 -12.08 -19.96
CA ASN A 214 5.85 -13.05 -19.14
C ASN A 214 5.09 -12.32 -18.02
N SER A 215 3.91 -12.80 -17.66
CA SER A 215 3.24 -12.38 -16.43
C SER A 215 3.85 -13.08 -15.21
N ALA A 216 3.65 -12.57 -13.99
CA ALA A 216 3.99 -13.33 -12.77
C ALA A 216 3.25 -14.67 -12.76
N ASN A 217 3.99 -15.79 -12.89
CA ASN A 217 3.45 -17.13 -13.06
C ASN A 217 4.46 -18.21 -12.59
N PRO A 218 4.07 -19.50 -12.51
CA PRO A 218 4.91 -20.57 -11.98
C PRO A 218 6.17 -20.90 -12.81
N TRP A 219 6.17 -20.62 -14.12
CA TRP A 219 7.33 -20.79 -15.01
C TRP A 219 8.32 -19.61 -14.95
N ALA A 220 8.31 -18.89 -13.83
CA ALA A 220 9.25 -17.82 -13.48
C ALA A 220 9.69 -17.95 -12.00
N THR A 221 9.93 -19.18 -11.55
CA THR A 221 10.25 -19.49 -10.13
C THR A 221 11.75 -19.70 -9.92
N THR A 222 12.39 -20.52 -10.77
CA THR A 222 13.79 -20.91 -10.59
C THR A 222 14.74 -19.95 -11.31
N ILE A 223 16.03 -19.95 -10.94
CA ILE A 223 17.04 -19.15 -11.66
C ILE A 223 17.09 -19.54 -13.15
N GLN A 224 16.92 -20.82 -13.49
CA GLN A 224 16.89 -21.29 -14.88
C GLN A 224 15.67 -20.78 -15.65
N ASP A 225 14.54 -20.57 -14.97
CA ASP A 225 13.36 -19.96 -15.60
C ASP A 225 13.62 -18.49 -15.93
N LEU A 226 14.09 -17.73 -14.94
CA LEU A 226 14.37 -16.30 -15.08
C LEU A 226 15.47 -16.05 -16.11
N GLU A 227 16.53 -16.86 -16.11
CA GLU A 227 17.64 -16.74 -17.05
C GLU A 227 17.18 -17.01 -18.49
N ARG A 228 16.38 -18.07 -18.72
CA ARG A 228 15.83 -18.37 -20.05
C ARG A 228 14.90 -17.26 -20.56
N LEU A 229 14.08 -16.69 -19.69
CA LEU A 229 13.22 -15.55 -20.03
C LEU A 229 14.05 -14.29 -20.32
N PHE A 230 15.11 -14.05 -19.56
CA PHE A 230 16.00 -12.91 -19.72
C PHE A 230 16.75 -12.98 -21.06
N LEU A 231 17.27 -14.15 -21.41
CA LEU A 231 18.02 -14.39 -22.65
C LEU A 231 17.13 -14.48 -23.90
N CYS A 232 15.81 -14.62 -23.76
CA CYS A 232 14.88 -14.65 -24.89
C CYS A 232 14.81 -13.26 -25.57
N PRO A 233 15.20 -13.09 -26.85
CA PRO A 233 15.21 -11.77 -27.49
C PRO A 233 13.81 -11.15 -27.61
N SER A 234 12.78 -11.99 -27.73
CA SER A 234 11.39 -11.61 -27.92
C SER A 234 10.68 -11.09 -26.65
N THR A 235 11.34 -11.11 -25.49
CA THR A 235 10.81 -10.55 -24.24
C THR A 235 11.42 -9.18 -23.97
N GLY A 236 10.59 -8.18 -23.64
CA GLY A 236 11.09 -6.86 -23.25
C GLY A 236 11.30 -6.68 -21.75
N ALA A 237 10.84 -7.61 -20.92
CA ALA A 237 11.08 -7.65 -19.48
C ALA A 237 10.83 -9.06 -18.95
N VAL A 238 11.34 -9.35 -17.75
CA VAL A 238 11.08 -10.61 -17.04
C VAL A 238 10.32 -10.33 -15.76
N THR A 239 9.14 -10.95 -15.59
CA THR A 239 8.36 -10.82 -14.35
C THR A 239 8.59 -12.03 -13.45
N THR A 240 8.96 -11.83 -12.19
CA THR A 240 9.16 -12.95 -11.24
C THR A 240 7.82 -13.55 -10.80
N ARG A 241 7.82 -14.80 -10.33
CA ARG A 241 6.68 -15.33 -9.57
C ARG A 241 6.50 -14.51 -8.29
N THR A 242 5.25 -14.23 -7.93
CA THR A 242 4.91 -13.42 -6.76
C THR A 242 5.50 -14.03 -5.48
N SER A 243 6.37 -13.29 -4.79
CA SER A 243 7.02 -13.69 -3.54
C SER A 243 6.57 -12.84 -2.35
N ILE A 244 6.73 -13.38 -1.14
CA ILE A 244 6.59 -12.62 0.12
C ILE A 244 8.01 -12.32 0.62
N ILE A 245 8.21 -11.17 1.26
CA ILE A 245 9.54 -10.66 1.63
C ILE A 245 10.42 -11.70 2.35
N THR A 246 10.00 -12.17 3.52
CA THR A 246 10.83 -13.02 4.40
C THR A 246 10.36 -14.46 4.48
N THR A 247 9.13 -14.75 4.06
CA THR A 247 8.50 -16.07 4.27
C THR A 247 8.22 -16.75 2.94
N ALA A 248 8.73 -17.96 2.77
CA ALA A 248 8.35 -18.83 1.66
C ALA A 248 6.86 -19.20 1.78
N PHE A 249 6.12 -19.19 0.66
CA PHE A 249 4.78 -19.75 0.65
C PHE A 249 4.84 -21.27 0.91
N PRO A 250 4.07 -21.82 1.86
CA PRO A 250 4.10 -23.24 2.18
C PRO A 250 3.42 -24.06 1.08
N HIS A 251 4.15 -24.34 0.00
CA HIS A 251 3.64 -25.11 -1.13
C HIS A 251 3.40 -26.56 -0.74
N ASP A 252 2.12 -26.92 -0.64
CA ASP A 252 1.61 -28.29 -0.53
C ASP A 252 1.24 -28.88 -1.91
N PRO A 253 2.00 -29.86 -2.45
CA PRO A 253 1.71 -30.52 -3.72
C PRO A 253 0.35 -31.23 -3.78
N SER A 254 -0.25 -31.58 -2.64
CA SER A 254 -1.58 -32.21 -2.61
C SER A 254 -2.72 -31.21 -2.82
N LYS A 255 -2.45 -29.91 -2.63
CA LYS A 255 -3.45 -28.84 -2.73
C LYS A 255 -3.18 -27.89 -3.88
N HIS A 256 -1.92 -27.49 -4.06
CA HIS A 256 -1.52 -26.48 -5.02
C HIS A 256 -1.14 -27.15 -6.33
N GLN A 257 -2.11 -27.23 -7.25
CA GLN A 257 -1.96 -27.90 -8.53
C GLN A 257 -2.52 -27.01 -9.65
N TYR A 258 -2.18 -27.34 -10.88
CA TYR A 258 -2.78 -26.74 -12.07
C TYR A 258 -3.14 -27.81 -13.09
N ALA A 259 -4.07 -27.49 -13.97
CA ALA A 259 -4.38 -28.28 -15.14
C ALA A 259 -4.61 -27.37 -16.34
N PHE A 260 -4.22 -27.82 -17.53
CA PHE A 260 -4.64 -27.20 -18.77
C PHE A 260 -5.93 -27.85 -19.27
N PHE A 261 -6.75 -27.10 -19.99
CA PHE A 261 -7.97 -27.63 -20.59
C PHE A 261 -8.30 -26.93 -21.90
N ASN A 262 -9.05 -27.62 -22.75
CA ASN A 262 -9.60 -27.05 -23.97
C ASN A 262 -10.87 -26.24 -23.59
N PRO A 263 -10.97 -24.94 -23.94
CA PRO A 263 -12.10 -24.10 -23.55
C PRO A 263 -13.43 -24.45 -24.25
N THR A 264 -13.40 -25.29 -25.28
CA THR A 264 -14.58 -25.70 -26.06
C THR A 264 -15.05 -27.10 -25.68
N THR A 265 -14.13 -28.05 -25.57
CA THR A 265 -14.46 -29.46 -25.27
C THR A 265 -14.36 -29.78 -23.79
N HIS A 266 -13.74 -28.90 -22.99
CA HIS A 266 -13.41 -29.10 -21.57
C HIS A 266 -12.48 -30.29 -21.28
N ALA A 267 -11.91 -30.93 -22.31
CA ALA A 267 -10.90 -31.96 -22.14
C ALA A 267 -9.66 -31.38 -21.45
N SER A 268 -9.26 -31.97 -20.33
CA SER A 268 -8.20 -31.45 -19.46
C SER A 268 -6.99 -32.39 -19.35
N THR A 269 -5.85 -31.84 -18.97
CA THR A 269 -4.73 -32.63 -18.46
C THR A 269 -5.07 -33.17 -17.08
N ARG A 270 -4.28 -34.15 -16.62
CA ARG A 270 -4.22 -34.45 -15.19
C ARG A 270 -3.67 -33.25 -14.44
N PRO A 271 -4.10 -33.03 -13.19
CA PRO A 271 -3.56 -31.93 -12.40
C PRO A 271 -2.10 -32.24 -12.00
N ASP A 272 -1.26 -31.21 -12.05
CA ASP A 272 0.18 -31.30 -11.82
C ASP A 272 0.59 -30.33 -10.69
N PRO A 273 1.32 -30.77 -9.66
CA PRO A 273 1.85 -29.90 -8.61
C PRO A 273 3.12 -29.14 -8.99
N GLN A 274 3.79 -29.50 -10.09
CA GLN A 274 5.06 -28.90 -10.51
C GLN A 274 4.96 -28.27 -11.90
N PRO A 275 5.37 -27.02 -12.09
CA PRO A 275 5.36 -26.39 -13.41
C PRO A 275 6.32 -27.12 -14.34
N SER A 276 5.78 -27.80 -15.36
CA SER A 276 6.55 -28.46 -16.39
C SER A 276 5.97 -28.09 -17.76
N ILE A 277 6.79 -28.08 -18.81
CA ILE A 277 6.31 -27.89 -20.18
C ILE A 277 5.82 -29.26 -20.64
N ALA A 278 4.54 -29.55 -20.43
CA ALA A 278 4.01 -30.91 -20.53
C ALA A 278 2.81 -31.06 -21.49
N VAL A 279 2.42 -30.00 -22.22
CA VAL A 279 1.22 -30.09 -23.04
C VAL A 279 1.50 -30.80 -24.36
N THR A 280 0.94 -32.01 -24.48
CA THR A 280 0.95 -32.81 -25.71
C THR A 280 -0.15 -32.39 -26.69
N ASP A 281 -1.22 -31.75 -26.20
CA ASP A 281 -2.34 -31.28 -27.01
C ASP A 281 -2.38 -29.73 -27.08
N PRO A 282 -1.97 -29.12 -28.21
CA PRO A 282 -1.94 -27.67 -28.35
C PRO A 282 -3.32 -27.00 -28.28
N SER A 283 -4.42 -27.76 -28.30
CA SER A 283 -5.78 -27.25 -28.14
C SER A 283 -6.14 -26.89 -26.69
N GLN A 284 -5.33 -27.31 -25.71
CA GLN A 284 -5.54 -27.02 -24.29
C GLN A 284 -5.03 -25.61 -23.92
N THR A 285 -5.74 -24.61 -24.44
CA THR A 285 -5.32 -23.21 -24.39
C THR A 285 -5.83 -22.45 -23.14
N ALA A 286 -6.57 -23.11 -22.26
CA ALA A 286 -7.03 -22.57 -20.98
C ALA A 286 -6.36 -23.30 -19.81
N SER A 287 -6.38 -22.70 -18.62
CA SER A 287 -5.82 -23.31 -17.41
C SER A 287 -6.69 -23.06 -16.20
N LEU A 288 -6.73 -24.01 -15.28
CA LEU A 288 -7.31 -23.88 -13.94
C LEU A 288 -6.22 -24.18 -12.90
N ASN A 289 -6.14 -23.42 -11.82
CA ASN A 289 -5.11 -23.63 -10.81
C ASN A 289 -5.55 -23.24 -9.39
N THR A 290 -5.02 -23.96 -8.42
CA THR A 290 -5.05 -23.61 -6.98
C THR A 290 -3.64 -23.22 -6.51
N LEU A 291 -2.78 -22.76 -7.42
CA LEU A 291 -1.42 -22.41 -7.06
C LEU A 291 -1.43 -21.15 -6.18
N GLY A 292 -0.66 -21.20 -5.10
CA GLY A 292 -0.40 -20.03 -4.28
C GLY A 292 0.85 -19.28 -4.73
N TYR A 293 1.41 -18.51 -3.81
CA TYR A 293 2.60 -17.70 -4.04
C TYR A 293 3.87 -18.54 -4.19
N SER A 294 4.98 -17.87 -4.42
CA SER A 294 6.29 -18.49 -4.57
C SER A 294 6.71 -19.27 -3.31
N PRO A 295 7.19 -20.51 -3.44
CA PRO A 295 7.84 -21.24 -2.34
C PRO A 295 9.23 -20.71 -1.98
N LEU A 296 9.70 -19.66 -2.67
CA LEU A 296 10.94 -18.95 -2.40
C LEU A 296 10.63 -17.51 -1.92
N PRO A 297 11.36 -17.00 -0.92
CA PRO A 297 11.22 -15.62 -0.46
C PRO A 297 11.80 -14.62 -1.47
N LEU A 298 11.44 -13.35 -1.33
CA LEU A 298 11.87 -12.25 -2.22
C LEU A 298 13.39 -12.17 -2.39
N GLU A 299 14.14 -12.32 -1.29
CA GLU A 299 15.62 -12.26 -1.31
C GLU A 299 16.25 -13.27 -2.27
N THR A 300 15.62 -14.43 -2.47
CA THR A 300 16.10 -15.45 -3.40
C THR A 300 15.96 -15.00 -4.85
N TYR A 301 14.88 -14.31 -5.21
CA TYR A 301 14.73 -13.74 -6.56
C TYR A 301 15.75 -12.63 -6.82
N LEU A 302 15.98 -11.78 -5.83
CA LEU A 302 16.97 -10.70 -5.94
C LEU A 302 18.40 -11.25 -6.11
N SER A 303 18.75 -12.34 -5.40
CA SER A 303 20.04 -13.00 -5.60
C SER A 303 20.16 -13.65 -6.97
N TYR A 304 19.10 -14.29 -7.48
CA TYR A 304 19.07 -14.82 -8.86
C TYR A 304 19.27 -13.74 -9.91
N ILE A 305 18.62 -12.58 -9.76
CA ILE A 305 18.78 -11.47 -10.70
C ILE A 305 20.21 -10.94 -10.69
N LYS A 306 20.81 -10.76 -9.51
CA LYS A 306 22.22 -10.36 -9.38
C LYS A 306 23.15 -11.37 -10.02
N GLU A 307 22.89 -12.66 -9.86
CA GLU A 307 23.69 -13.74 -10.47
C GLU A 307 23.57 -13.76 -12.00
N ILE A 308 22.34 -13.71 -12.54
CA ILE A 308 22.07 -13.69 -13.99
C ILE A 308 22.74 -12.47 -14.64
N THR A 309 22.54 -11.29 -14.07
CA THR A 309 23.11 -10.05 -14.62
C THR A 309 24.63 -10.03 -14.49
N THR A 310 25.19 -10.53 -13.39
CA THR A 310 26.65 -10.66 -13.26
C THR A 310 27.22 -11.59 -14.35
N ARG A 311 26.57 -12.74 -14.59
CA ARG A 311 27.03 -13.74 -15.57
C ARG A 311 27.02 -13.22 -17.00
N HIS A 312 25.98 -12.49 -17.39
CA HIS A 312 25.72 -12.13 -18.80
C HIS A 312 26.05 -10.69 -19.17
N LEU A 313 26.16 -9.77 -18.19
CA LEU A 313 26.39 -8.35 -18.44
C LEU A 313 27.70 -7.81 -17.87
N SER A 314 28.43 -8.56 -17.03
CA SER A 314 29.73 -8.11 -16.53
C SER A 314 30.79 -8.15 -17.65
N PRO A 315 31.72 -7.17 -17.69
CA PRO A 315 32.82 -7.20 -18.65
C PRO A 315 33.68 -8.46 -18.45
N PRO A 316 34.15 -9.10 -19.54
CA PRO A 316 34.96 -10.31 -19.43
C PRO A 316 36.27 -10.01 -18.67
N THR A 317 36.66 -10.91 -17.77
CA THR A 317 37.98 -10.87 -17.14
C THR A 317 39.07 -11.10 -18.20
N PRO A 318 40.21 -10.39 -18.12
CA PRO A 318 41.25 -10.40 -19.16
C PRO A 318 42.01 -11.73 -19.34
N SER A 319 41.56 -12.83 -18.74
CA SER A 319 42.23 -14.15 -18.75
C SER A 319 41.49 -15.24 -19.53
N SER A 320 40.35 -14.97 -20.16
CA SER A 320 39.65 -15.96 -20.99
C SER A 320 39.86 -15.68 -22.48
N SER A 321 40.48 -16.64 -23.17
CA SER A 321 40.84 -16.59 -24.60
C SER A 321 39.65 -16.89 -25.52
N SER A 322 38.44 -16.43 -25.19
CA SER A 322 37.27 -16.54 -26.06
C SER A 322 37.21 -15.37 -27.03
N SER A 323 36.92 -15.69 -28.29
CA SER A 323 36.85 -14.77 -29.42
C SER A 323 35.89 -13.58 -29.17
N PRO A 324 36.21 -12.35 -29.61
CA PRO A 324 35.42 -11.13 -29.33
C PRO A 324 34.01 -11.04 -29.96
N GLU A 325 33.57 -12.06 -30.70
CA GLU A 325 32.43 -11.94 -31.63
C GLU A 325 31.04 -12.22 -31.02
N THR A 326 30.96 -12.79 -29.80
CA THR A 326 29.65 -13.21 -29.22
C THR A 326 29.05 -12.24 -28.21
N ILE A 327 29.77 -11.18 -27.79
CA ILE A 327 29.25 -10.21 -26.79
C ILE A 327 28.27 -9.20 -27.42
N SER A 328 28.19 -9.09 -28.75
CA SER A 328 27.19 -8.24 -29.40
C SER A 328 25.84 -8.96 -29.48
N LYS A 329 24.82 -8.49 -28.72
CA LYS A 329 23.36 -8.54 -28.97
C LYS A 329 22.47 -8.86 -27.75
N LEU A 330 22.98 -8.94 -26.52
CA LEU A 330 22.07 -9.01 -25.38
C LEU A 330 21.49 -7.62 -25.08
N THR A 331 20.19 -7.45 -25.33
CA THR A 331 19.48 -6.20 -25.02
C THR A 331 19.24 -6.14 -23.51
N ILE A 332 19.70 -5.08 -22.87
CA ILE A 332 19.40 -4.81 -21.46
C ILE A 332 17.89 -4.66 -21.32
N LYS A 333 17.28 -5.49 -20.47
CA LYS A 333 15.84 -5.46 -20.19
C LYS A 333 15.56 -5.47 -18.68
N PRO A 334 14.48 -4.82 -18.24
CA PRO A 334 14.12 -4.77 -16.84
C PRO A 334 13.62 -6.11 -16.28
N PHE A 335 13.72 -6.23 -14.95
CA PHE A 335 12.96 -7.21 -14.18
C PHE A 335 11.80 -6.54 -13.45
N ILE A 336 10.61 -7.14 -13.54
CA ILE A 336 9.43 -6.76 -12.76
C ILE A 336 9.29 -7.75 -11.59
N ILE A 337 9.53 -7.27 -10.38
CA ILE A 337 9.54 -8.08 -9.16
C ILE A 337 8.13 -8.12 -8.58
N SER A 338 7.46 -9.25 -8.75
CA SER A 338 6.09 -9.43 -8.25
C SER A 338 6.13 -9.79 -6.76
N VAL A 339 5.44 -9.01 -5.93
CA VAL A 339 5.41 -9.17 -4.46
C VAL A 339 4.00 -9.10 -3.91
N THR A 340 3.79 -9.66 -2.72
CA THR A 340 2.52 -9.62 -1.99
C THR A 340 2.76 -9.76 -0.49
N GLY A 341 1.75 -9.48 0.32
CA GLY A 341 1.83 -9.50 1.79
C GLY A 341 0.85 -8.50 2.38
N THR A 342 0.97 -8.22 3.68
CA THR A 342 0.31 -7.08 4.32
C THR A 342 0.84 -5.74 3.76
N PRO A 343 0.14 -4.60 3.99
CA PRO A 343 0.64 -3.28 3.59
C PRO A 343 2.10 -3.04 3.99
N GLN A 344 2.45 -3.30 5.25
CA GLN A 344 3.82 -3.17 5.75
C GLN A 344 4.81 -4.12 5.04
N GLN A 345 4.44 -5.38 4.79
CA GLN A 345 5.32 -6.33 4.10
C GLN A 345 5.56 -5.93 2.64
N VAL A 346 4.57 -5.36 1.97
CA VAL A 346 4.71 -4.81 0.62
C VAL A 346 5.62 -3.59 0.63
N ALA A 347 5.46 -2.69 1.60
CA ALA A 347 6.30 -1.51 1.78
C ALA A 347 7.77 -1.90 2.01
N ASP A 348 8.02 -2.88 2.89
CA ASP A 348 9.37 -3.42 3.10
C ASP A 348 9.93 -4.11 1.84
N SER A 349 9.09 -4.81 1.08
CA SER A 349 9.49 -5.43 -0.19
C SER A 349 9.93 -4.36 -1.20
N TYR A 350 9.14 -3.30 -1.33
CA TYR A 350 9.43 -2.18 -2.21
C TYR A 350 10.74 -1.48 -1.81
N ARG A 351 10.96 -1.23 -0.52
CA ARG A 351 12.21 -0.68 0.01
C ARG A 351 13.42 -1.56 -0.32
N LEU A 352 13.30 -2.87 -0.13
CA LEU A 352 14.38 -3.82 -0.43
C LEU A 352 14.73 -3.82 -1.94
N VAL A 353 13.73 -3.91 -2.82
CA VAL A 353 13.95 -3.86 -4.28
C VAL A 353 14.58 -2.54 -4.70
N SER A 354 14.11 -1.42 -4.12
CA SER A 354 14.64 -0.09 -4.36
C SER A 354 16.13 0.01 -4.01
N LEU A 355 16.56 -0.53 -2.87
CA LEU A 355 17.97 -0.57 -2.48
C LEU A 355 18.82 -1.41 -3.45
N VAL A 356 18.34 -2.62 -3.77
CA VAL A 356 19.05 -3.55 -4.67
C VAL A 356 19.12 -3.03 -6.11
N SER A 357 18.21 -2.15 -6.54
CA SER A 357 18.21 -1.58 -7.89
C SER A 357 19.53 -0.87 -8.25
N SER A 358 20.22 -0.31 -7.25
CA SER A 358 21.53 0.34 -7.42
C SER A 358 22.70 -0.64 -7.54
N GLU A 359 22.49 -1.92 -7.22
CA GLU A 359 23.52 -2.97 -7.22
C GLU A 359 23.53 -3.84 -8.48
N VAL A 360 22.54 -3.67 -9.38
CA VAL A 360 22.39 -4.47 -10.59
C VAL A 360 22.41 -3.58 -11.84
N PRO A 361 22.99 -4.04 -12.97
CA PRO A 361 23.16 -3.23 -14.19
C PRO A 361 21.89 -3.18 -15.06
N VAL A 362 20.72 -3.52 -14.50
CA VAL A 362 19.43 -3.57 -15.21
C VAL A 362 18.37 -2.84 -14.39
N PRO A 363 17.36 -2.21 -15.02
CA PRO A 363 16.29 -1.56 -14.26
C PRO A 363 15.45 -2.60 -13.51
N LEU A 364 15.05 -2.27 -12.29
CA LEU A 364 14.08 -3.04 -11.51
C LEU A 364 12.77 -2.26 -11.40
N HIS A 365 11.66 -2.99 -11.47
CA HIS A 365 10.31 -2.49 -11.23
C HIS A 365 9.62 -3.39 -10.20
N VAL A 366 8.62 -2.89 -9.50
CA VAL A 366 7.86 -3.67 -8.52
C VAL A 366 6.41 -3.85 -8.99
N GLU A 367 5.92 -5.09 -9.02
CA GLU A 367 4.50 -5.38 -9.22
C GLU A 367 3.90 -5.84 -7.90
N ILE A 368 2.92 -5.11 -7.38
CA ILE A 368 2.23 -5.45 -6.14
C ILE A 368 0.99 -6.26 -6.49
N ASN A 369 1.02 -7.53 -6.14
CA ASN A 369 -0.06 -8.47 -6.43
C ASN A 369 -1.09 -8.46 -5.29
N LEU A 370 -2.19 -7.74 -5.52
CA LEU A 370 -3.33 -7.61 -4.61
C LEU A 370 -4.57 -8.37 -5.13
N SER A 371 -4.35 -9.41 -5.95
CA SER A 371 -5.40 -10.00 -6.79
C SER A 371 -5.53 -11.52 -6.71
N CYS A 372 -4.76 -12.20 -5.86
CA CYS A 372 -4.75 -13.66 -5.82
C CYS A 372 -6.09 -14.23 -5.34
N PRO A 373 -6.79 -15.05 -6.15
CA PRO A 373 -8.09 -15.61 -5.78
C PRO A 373 -7.99 -16.89 -4.94
N ASN A 374 -6.78 -17.42 -4.74
CA ASN A 374 -6.54 -18.73 -4.13
C ASN A 374 -6.20 -18.64 -2.63
N ILE A 375 -6.36 -17.47 -1.99
CA ILE A 375 -6.14 -17.27 -0.56
C ILE A 375 -7.48 -17.38 0.18
N PRO A 376 -7.61 -18.24 1.20
CA PRO A 376 -8.86 -18.39 1.95
C PRO A 376 -9.32 -17.11 2.66
N ASP A 377 -10.63 -16.98 2.84
CA ASP A 377 -11.31 -16.11 3.81
C ASP A 377 -11.14 -14.58 3.67
N SER A 378 -10.59 -14.07 2.56
CA SER A 378 -10.60 -12.63 2.29
C SER A 378 -10.70 -12.34 0.80
N PRO A 379 -11.59 -11.42 0.36
CA PRO A 379 -11.57 -10.95 -1.01
C PRO A 379 -10.23 -10.25 -1.30
N PRO A 380 -9.71 -10.35 -2.53
CA PRO A 380 -8.53 -9.60 -2.96
C PRO A 380 -8.61 -8.11 -2.56
N PRO A 381 -7.55 -7.54 -1.95
CA PRO A 381 -7.55 -6.14 -1.50
C PRO A 381 -7.90 -5.14 -2.61
N ALA A 382 -7.52 -5.45 -3.86
CA ALA A 382 -7.84 -4.61 -5.02
C ALA A 382 -9.33 -4.58 -5.42
N TYR A 383 -10.23 -5.21 -4.65
CA TYR A 383 -11.68 -5.00 -4.77
C TYR A 383 -12.21 -3.87 -3.87
N SER A 384 -11.39 -3.32 -2.96
CA SER A 384 -11.79 -2.29 -2.00
C SER A 384 -10.91 -1.06 -2.11
N LYS A 385 -11.52 0.12 -2.29
CA LYS A 385 -10.81 1.40 -2.24
C LYS A 385 -10.05 1.61 -0.93
N SER A 386 -10.68 1.32 0.21
CA SER A 386 -10.05 1.54 1.52
C SER A 386 -8.79 0.70 1.70
N ALA A 387 -8.86 -0.57 1.29
CA ALA A 387 -7.70 -1.47 1.37
C ALA A 387 -6.59 -0.99 0.42
N LEU A 388 -6.91 -0.59 -0.81
CA LEU A 388 -5.92 -0.05 -1.75
C LEU A 388 -5.19 1.17 -1.17
N LEU A 389 -5.92 2.10 -0.55
CA LEU A 389 -5.33 3.30 0.08
C LEU A 389 -4.35 2.95 1.20
N GLU A 390 -4.63 1.92 2.00
CA GLU A 390 -3.68 1.44 3.03
C GLU A 390 -2.35 0.98 2.41
N TYR A 391 -2.39 0.21 1.31
CA TYR A 391 -1.15 -0.21 0.64
C TYR A 391 -0.40 0.99 0.04
N LEU A 392 -1.10 1.89 -0.64
CA LEU A 392 -0.49 3.06 -1.28
C LEU A 392 0.17 3.98 -0.24
N PHE A 393 -0.49 4.19 0.90
CA PHE A 393 0.05 4.95 2.02
C PHE A 393 1.36 4.36 2.54
N GLU A 394 1.40 3.06 2.83
CA GLU A 394 2.60 2.40 3.37
C GLU A 394 3.77 2.40 2.37
N ILE A 395 3.49 2.19 1.08
CA ILE A 395 4.53 2.24 0.04
C ILE A 395 5.15 3.63 -0.05
N ARG A 396 4.32 4.67 0.00
CA ARG A 396 4.77 6.06 -0.02
C ARG A 396 5.71 6.37 1.16
N GLN A 397 5.39 5.86 2.36
CA GLN A 397 6.26 6.02 3.52
C GLN A 397 7.60 5.27 3.36
N ALA A 398 7.60 4.15 2.63
CA ALA A 398 8.78 3.32 2.43
C ALA A 398 9.76 3.83 1.35
N VAL A 399 9.42 4.86 0.58
CA VAL A 399 10.27 5.39 -0.51
C VAL A 399 11.62 5.89 0.03
N PRO A 400 12.75 5.24 -0.33
CA PRO A 400 14.07 5.72 0.04
C PRO A 400 14.44 6.93 -0.82
N GLU A 401 15.06 7.95 -0.22
CA GLU A 401 15.50 9.15 -0.93
C GLU A 401 16.54 8.76 -2.00
N GLY A 402 16.29 9.11 -3.26
CA GLY A 402 17.21 8.86 -4.38
C GLY A 402 17.23 7.44 -4.98
N ALA A 403 16.42 6.49 -4.48
CA ALA A 403 16.40 5.10 -4.96
C ALA A 403 15.01 4.61 -5.41
N ARG A 404 14.17 5.52 -5.93
CA ARG A 404 12.79 5.21 -6.33
C ARG A 404 12.77 4.36 -7.61
N VAL A 405 12.10 3.21 -7.56
CA VAL A 405 11.83 2.36 -8.74
C VAL A 405 10.37 2.49 -9.16
N ALA A 406 10.08 2.26 -10.45
CA ALA A 406 8.69 2.20 -10.91
C ALA A 406 7.95 1.06 -10.20
N TYR A 407 6.70 1.29 -9.80
CA TYR A 407 5.85 0.25 -9.25
C TYR A 407 4.45 0.26 -9.83
N GLY A 408 3.78 -0.89 -9.78
CA GLY A 408 2.45 -1.04 -10.34
C GLY A 408 1.61 -2.05 -9.57
N LEU A 409 0.31 -2.05 -9.86
CA LEU A 409 -0.67 -2.91 -9.21
C LEU A 409 -1.11 -4.02 -10.15
N LYS A 410 -1.05 -5.28 -9.71
CA LYS A 410 -1.69 -6.40 -10.42
C LYS A 410 -3.07 -6.67 -9.84
N VAL A 411 -4.09 -6.40 -10.65
CA VAL A 411 -5.49 -6.37 -10.24
C VAL A 411 -6.26 -7.64 -10.65
N PRO A 412 -7.32 -8.02 -9.90
CA PRO A 412 -8.15 -9.16 -10.28
C PRO A 412 -9.02 -8.81 -11.49
N PRO A 413 -9.67 -9.80 -12.13
CA PRO A 413 -10.72 -9.50 -13.10
C PRO A 413 -11.91 -8.83 -12.43
N TYR A 414 -12.27 -7.64 -12.89
CA TYR A 414 -13.51 -6.97 -12.52
C TYR A 414 -14.65 -7.38 -13.47
N THR A 415 -15.85 -7.54 -12.91
CA THR A 415 -17.03 -8.05 -13.62
C THR A 415 -18.19 -7.05 -13.67
N HIS A 416 -18.12 -5.96 -12.89
CA HIS A 416 -19.10 -4.88 -12.92
C HIS A 416 -18.44 -3.51 -12.71
N SER A 417 -19.10 -2.44 -13.18
CA SER A 417 -18.52 -1.09 -13.26
C SER A 417 -18.07 -0.51 -11.92
N ALA A 418 -18.72 -0.86 -10.81
CA ALA A 418 -18.35 -0.32 -9.50
C ALA A 418 -16.94 -0.74 -9.08
N GLN A 419 -16.52 -1.97 -9.35
CA GLN A 419 -15.16 -2.42 -9.03
C GLN A 419 -14.07 -1.64 -9.78
N PHE A 420 -14.33 -1.28 -11.04
CA PHE A 420 -13.43 -0.42 -11.79
C PHE A 420 -13.32 0.97 -11.17
N ARG A 421 -14.44 1.53 -10.69
CA ARG A 421 -14.45 2.84 -10.03
C ARG A 421 -13.71 2.81 -8.70
N GLU A 422 -13.91 1.78 -7.88
CA GLU A 422 -13.16 1.61 -6.62
C GLU A 422 -11.64 1.68 -6.83
N LEU A 423 -11.12 1.01 -7.87
CA LEU A 423 -9.69 1.08 -8.21
C LEU A 423 -9.27 2.50 -8.62
N ILE A 424 -10.01 3.12 -9.52
CA ILE A 424 -9.64 4.42 -10.11
C ILE A 424 -9.78 5.54 -9.07
N ASP A 425 -10.85 5.53 -8.28
CA ASP A 425 -11.10 6.49 -7.21
C ASP A 425 -10.07 6.35 -6.07
N ALA A 426 -9.55 5.14 -5.80
CA ALA A 426 -8.44 4.95 -4.86
C ALA A 426 -7.15 5.60 -5.37
N LEU A 427 -6.81 5.40 -6.65
CA LEU A 427 -5.61 5.97 -7.25
C LEU A 427 -5.68 7.49 -7.38
N ASP A 428 -6.86 8.02 -7.73
CA ASP A 428 -7.12 9.46 -7.87
C ASP A 428 -7.07 10.15 -6.50
N GLU A 429 -7.69 9.55 -5.47
CA GLU A 429 -7.62 10.06 -4.09
C GLU A 429 -6.17 10.05 -3.55
N ASP A 430 -5.43 8.96 -3.79
CA ASP A 430 -4.03 8.88 -3.37
C ASP A 430 -3.16 9.94 -4.06
N ALA A 431 -3.40 10.21 -5.35
CA ALA A 431 -2.71 11.25 -6.12
C ALA A 431 -3.00 12.68 -5.60
N GLY A 432 -4.20 12.91 -5.05
CA GLY A 432 -4.64 14.21 -4.57
C GLY A 432 -4.59 15.28 -5.67
N ASN A 433 -3.80 16.34 -5.46
CA ASN A 433 -3.62 17.41 -6.45
C ASN A 433 -2.45 17.16 -7.43
N GLY A 434 -1.74 16.03 -7.28
CA GLY A 434 -0.58 15.66 -8.09
C GLY A 434 -0.87 14.51 -9.04
N GLU A 435 0.20 13.93 -9.57
CA GLU A 435 0.14 12.66 -10.31
C GLU A 435 0.18 11.49 -9.32
N SER A 436 -0.51 10.39 -9.64
CA SER A 436 -0.37 9.13 -8.90
C SER A 436 1.08 8.66 -8.89
N GLU A 437 1.51 8.04 -7.80
CA GLU A 437 2.84 7.43 -7.73
C GLU A 437 2.91 6.06 -8.42
N VAL A 438 1.77 5.47 -8.76
CA VAL A 438 1.65 4.19 -9.47
C VAL A 438 2.04 4.40 -10.93
N SER A 439 3.01 3.62 -11.41
CA SER A 439 3.52 3.74 -12.77
C SER A 439 2.78 2.85 -13.77
N PHE A 440 2.21 1.72 -13.32
CA PHE A 440 1.47 0.81 -14.19
C PHE A 440 0.41 -0.03 -13.48
N ILE A 441 -0.55 -0.56 -14.25
CA ILE A 441 -1.55 -1.53 -13.79
C ILE A 441 -1.45 -2.79 -14.66
N THR A 442 -1.27 -3.95 -14.04
CA THR A 442 -1.33 -5.27 -14.69
C THR A 442 -2.75 -5.83 -14.61
N ALA A 443 -3.46 -5.85 -15.74
CA ALA A 443 -4.85 -6.30 -15.84
C ALA A 443 -4.95 -7.50 -16.81
N THR A 444 -5.23 -8.73 -16.36
CA THR A 444 -5.70 -9.12 -15.02
C THR A 444 -5.00 -10.38 -14.49
N ASN A 445 -5.18 -10.65 -13.20
CA ASN A 445 -4.95 -11.97 -12.62
C ASN A 445 -6.01 -12.99 -13.08
N THR A 446 -5.92 -14.23 -12.62
CA THR A 446 -6.87 -15.31 -12.94
C THR A 446 -8.25 -15.06 -12.32
N LEU A 447 -9.32 -15.54 -12.96
CA LEU A 447 -10.67 -15.46 -12.40
C LEU A 447 -10.89 -16.58 -11.39
N GLY A 448 -11.12 -16.23 -10.12
CA GLY A 448 -11.39 -17.18 -9.05
C GLY A 448 -12.72 -17.91 -9.17
N ASN A 449 -12.92 -18.89 -8.28
CA ASN A 449 -14.17 -19.62 -8.12
C ASN A 449 -14.68 -20.31 -9.41
N CYS A 450 -13.75 -20.79 -10.23
CA CYS A 450 -14.05 -21.54 -11.45
C CYS A 450 -13.87 -23.04 -11.22
N LEU A 451 -14.67 -23.86 -11.92
CA LEU A 451 -14.65 -25.32 -11.84
C LEU A 451 -14.51 -25.91 -13.25
N VAL A 452 -13.68 -26.94 -13.38
CA VAL A 452 -13.58 -27.77 -14.59
C VAL A 452 -13.78 -29.21 -14.17
N LEU A 453 -14.64 -29.92 -14.91
CA LEU A 453 -14.91 -31.35 -14.73
C LEU A 453 -14.26 -32.14 -15.86
N ASP A 454 -13.78 -33.34 -15.56
CA ASP A 454 -13.33 -34.32 -16.53
C ASP A 454 -14.51 -34.98 -17.26
N GLN A 455 -14.21 -35.94 -18.16
CA GLN A 455 -15.22 -36.59 -19.00
C GLN A 455 -16.18 -37.47 -18.18
N GLU A 456 -15.76 -37.90 -16.99
CA GLU A 456 -16.54 -38.66 -16.03
C GLU A 456 -17.37 -37.76 -15.09
N GLY A 457 -17.28 -36.43 -15.27
CA GLY A 457 -18.00 -35.45 -14.45
C GLY A 457 -17.36 -35.18 -13.10
N LYS A 458 -16.12 -35.63 -12.88
CA LYS A 458 -15.36 -35.40 -11.64
C LYS A 458 -14.51 -34.13 -11.77
N GLN A 459 -14.38 -33.39 -10.68
CA GLN A 459 -13.52 -32.22 -10.65
C GLN A 459 -12.04 -32.54 -10.97
N VAL A 460 -11.41 -31.66 -11.75
CA VAL A 460 -10.02 -31.84 -12.18
C VAL A 460 -9.02 -31.51 -11.07
N LEU A 461 -9.26 -30.46 -10.29
CA LEU A 461 -8.39 -30.03 -9.19
C LEU A 461 -8.75 -30.73 -7.86
N PRO A 462 -7.80 -30.81 -6.90
CA PRO A 462 -8.06 -31.38 -5.57
C PRO A 462 -9.03 -30.53 -4.74
N GLY A 463 -9.47 -31.06 -3.59
CA GLY A 463 -10.34 -30.34 -2.64
C GLY A 463 -11.77 -30.19 -3.13
N GLU A 464 -12.27 -28.96 -3.23
CA GLU A 464 -13.58 -28.63 -3.84
C GLU A 464 -13.47 -28.44 -5.37
N GLY A 465 -12.28 -28.62 -5.96
CA GLY A 465 -12.06 -28.46 -7.40
C GLY A 465 -12.08 -27.02 -7.92
N LEU A 466 -12.39 -26.05 -7.06
CA LEU A 466 -12.45 -24.62 -7.36
C LEU A 466 -11.04 -24.02 -7.48
N GLY A 467 -10.84 -23.16 -8.48
CA GLY A 467 -9.57 -22.48 -8.67
C GLY A 467 -9.63 -21.26 -9.58
N GLY A 468 -8.47 -20.65 -9.79
CA GLY A 468 -8.24 -19.55 -10.71
C GLY A 468 -8.18 -20.01 -12.16
N MET A 469 -9.09 -19.52 -13.00
CA MET A 469 -9.15 -19.80 -14.43
C MET A 469 -8.46 -18.72 -15.26
N ALA A 470 -7.70 -19.16 -16.26
CA ALA A 470 -6.93 -18.32 -17.16
C ALA A 470 -6.82 -18.92 -18.57
N GLY A 471 -5.94 -18.35 -19.40
CA GLY A 471 -5.78 -18.72 -20.80
C GLY A 471 -6.95 -18.23 -21.65
N SER A 472 -7.18 -18.87 -22.79
CA SER A 472 -8.14 -18.39 -23.80
C SER A 472 -9.57 -18.21 -23.27
N ALA A 473 -9.97 -19.00 -22.26
CA ALA A 473 -11.28 -18.89 -21.61
C ALA A 473 -11.47 -17.54 -20.87
N LEU A 474 -10.39 -16.93 -20.37
CA LEU A 474 -10.40 -15.63 -19.69
C LEU A 474 -10.34 -14.44 -20.66
N HIS A 475 -9.92 -14.66 -21.91
CA HIS A 475 -9.50 -13.59 -22.81
C HIS A 475 -10.55 -12.48 -23.04
N PRO A 476 -11.84 -12.79 -23.28
CA PRO A 476 -12.85 -11.74 -23.48
C PRO A 476 -13.02 -10.84 -22.24
N LEU A 477 -12.99 -11.42 -21.04
CA LEU A 477 -13.07 -10.67 -19.79
C LEU A 477 -11.84 -9.79 -19.59
N ALA A 478 -10.65 -10.32 -19.87
CA ALA A 478 -9.40 -9.57 -19.78
C ALA A 478 -9.38 -8.36 -20.75
N LEU A 479 -9.87 -8.54 -22.00
CA LEU A 479 -10.00 -7.44 -22.96
C LEU A 479 -10.92 -6.33 -22.44
N GLY A 480 -12.06 -6.70 -21.84
CA GLY A 480 -12.97 -5.76 -21.21
C GLY A 480 -12.31 -5.00 -20.07
N ASN A 481 -11.53 -5.70 -19.23
CA ASN A 481 -10.82 -5.09 -18.11
C ASN A 481 -9.78 -4.06 -18.56
N VAL A 482 -8.92 -4.42 -19.51
CA VAL A 482 -7.92 -3.50 -20.08
C VAL A 482 -8.60 -2.28 -20.70
N LYS A 483 -9.65 -2.50 -21.49
CA LYS A 483 -10.40 -1.41 -22.14
C LYS A 483 -10.99 -0.43 -21.13
N CYS A 484 -11.66 -0.95 -20.10
CA CYS A 484 -12.32 -0.13 -19.09
C CYS A 484 -11.31 0.63 -18.23
N ILE A 485 -10.24 -0.05 -17.78
CA ILE A 485 -9.20 0.61 -16.98
C ILE A 485 -8.53 1.72 -17.78
N ARG A 486 -8.09 1.46 -19.03
CA ARG A 486 -7.48 2.48 -19.88
C ARG A 486 -8.41 3.68 -20.08
N ALA A 487 -9.69 3.45 -20.36
CA ALA A 487 -10.66 4.51 -20.54
C ALA A 487 -10.82 5.39 -19.29
N LEU A 488 -10.91 4.77 -18.10
CA LEU A 488 -11.06 5.51 -16.85
C LEU A 488 -9.78 6.27 -16.44
N LEU A 489 -8.61 5.70 -16.69
CA LEU A 489 -7.34 6.42 -16.52
C LEU A 489 -7.28 7.65 -17.46
N ASP A 490 -7.77 7.51 -18.70
CA ASP A 490 -7.85 8.60 -19.68
C ASP A 490 -8.91 9.65 -19.36
N GLU A 491 -9.93 9.32 -18.55
CA GLU A 491 -10.89 10.29 -18.02
C GLU A 491 -10.27 11.15 -16.90
N ARG A 492 -9.25 10.63 -16.22
CA ARG A 492 -8.50 11.27 -15.13
C ARG A 492 -7.09 11.69 -15.56
N LYS A 493 -6.94 12.31 -16.75
CA LYS A 493 -5.61 12.57 -17.34
C LYS A 493 -4.65 13.35 -16.45
N GLY A 494 -5.16 14.29 -15.65
CA GLY A 494 -4.32 15.16 -14.81
C GLY A 494 -3.61 14.41 -13.67
N THR A 495 -4.21 13.33 -13.17
CA THR A 495 -3.74 12.56 -12.03
C THR A 495 -3.22 11.18 -12.44
N LEU A 496 -3.90 10.53 -13.40
CA LEU A 496 -3.70 9.12 -13.77
C LEU A 496 -3.32 8.89 -15.24
N GLY A 497 -3.25 9.93 -16.07
CA GLY A 497 -3.03 9.78 -17.51
C GLY A 497 -1.72 9.10 -17.89
N HIS A 498 -0.71 9.20 -17.03
CA HIS A 498 0.62 8.60 -17.23
C HIS A 498 0.69 7.11 -16.88
N VAL A 499 -0.31 6.55 -16.18
CA VAL A 499 -0.28 5.16 -15.70
C VAL A 499 -0.39 4.21 -16.89
N SER A 500 0.63 3.37 -17.10
CA SER A 500 0.64 2.38 -18.18
C SER A 500 -0.26 1.17 -17.88
N VAL A 501 -0.90 0.60 -18.89
CA VAL A 501 -1.67 -0.66 -18.72
C VAL A 501 -0.91 -1.86 -19.31
N ILE A 502 -0.55 -2.82 -18.46
CA ILE A 502 -0.03 -4.13 -18.88
C ILE A 502 -1.21 -5.11 -19.02
N GLY A 503 -1.54 -5.49 -20.26
CA GLY A 503 -2.65 -6.39 -20.56
C GLY A 503 -2.26 -7.87 -20.45
N VAL A 504 -2.95 -8.63 -19.61
CA VAL A 504 -2.69 -10.04 -19.33
C VAL A 504 -4.01 -10.82 -19.32
N GLY A 505 -4.03 -11.96 -20.01
CA GLY A 505 -5.15 -12.91 -19.97
C GLY A 505 -5.45 -13.49 -21.34
N GLY A 506 -5.15 -14.77 -21.53
CA GLY A 506 -5.53 -15.53 -22.74
C GLY A 506 -4.85 -15.11 -24.05
N VAL A 507 -3.66 -14.51 -23.97
CA VAL A 507 -2.82 -14.24 -25.14
C VAL A 507 -2.06 -15.51 -25.52
N MET A 508 -2.51 -16.18 -26.58
CA MET A 508 -1.96 -17.47 -27.03
C MET A 508 -1.16 -17.38 -28.34
N ASP A 509 -1.30 -16.25 -29.04
CA ASP A 509 -0.81 -16.00 -30.39
C ASP A 509 -0.78 -14.48 -30.70
N LEU A 510 -0.33 -14.14 -31.92
CA LEU A 510 -0.35 -12.79 -32.47
C LEU A 510 -1.73 -12.12 -32.43
N GLY A 511 -2.80 -12.88 -32.65
CA GLY A 511 -4.16 -12.35 -32.63
C GLY A 511 -4.56 -11.87 -31.24
N GLY A 512 -4.26 -12.66 -30.21
CA GLY A 512 -4.44 -12.30 -28.81
C GLY A 512 -3.61 -11.08 -28.41
N TYR A 513 -2.37 -11.02 -28.86
CA TYR A 513 -1.48 -9.87 -28.66
C TYR A 513 -2.08 -8.59 -29.27
N ARG A 514 -2.44 -8.63 -30.57
CA ARG A 514 -3.04 -7.49 -31.28
C ARG A 514 -4.35 -7.02 -30.65
N ARG A 515 -5.19 -7.94 -30.18
CA ARG A 515 -6.42 -7.57 -29.45
C ARG A 515 -6.12 -6.82 -28.17
N MET A 516 -5.16 -7.29 -27.36
CA MET A 516 -4.76 -6.59 -26.12
C MET A 516 -4.22 -5.19 -26.39
N ARG A 517 -3.29 -5.06 -27.35
CA ARG A 517 -2.77 -3.75 -27.80
C ARG A 517 -3.91 -2.83 -28.25
N LYS A 518 -4.84 -3.36 -29.06
CA LYS A 518 -5.97 -2.58 -29.61
C LYS A 518 -6.93 -2.06 -28.55
N VAL A 519 -7.10 -2.77 -27.44
CA VAL A 519 -8.00 -2.34 -26.35
C VAL A 519 -7.31 -1.41 -25.33
N GLY A 520 -6.03 -1.10 -25.51
CA GLY A 520 -5.33 -0.10 -24.71
C GLY A 520 -4.18 -0.62 -23.85
N ALA A 521 -3.76 -1.88 -24.00
CA ALA A 521 -2.56 -2.36 -23.33
C ALA A 521 -1.30 -1.75 -23.97
N GLU A 522 -0.44 -1.13 -23.16
CA GLU A 522 0.87 -0.60 -23.54
C GLU A 522 1.95 -1.69 -23.58
N VAL A 523 1.79 -2.73 -22.76
CA VAL A 523 2.62 -3.93 -22.74
C VAL A 523 1.70 -5.14 -22.62
N VAL A 524 2.05 -6.26 -23.23
CA VAL A 524 1.24 -7.49 -23.17
C VAL A 524 1.98 -8.59 -22.41
N GLY A 525 1.34 -9.17 -21.41
CA GLY A 525 1.88 -10.26 -20.61
C GLY A 525 1.32 -11.64 -20.98
N VAL A 526 2.19 -12.64 -20.93
CA VAL A 526 1.91 -14.04 -21.26
C VAL A 526 2.06 -14.95 -20.03
N GLY A 527 1.04 -15.76 -19.76
CA GLY A 527 1.00 -16.70 -18.62
C GLY A 527 0.75 -18.14 -19.06
N THR A 528 -0.51 -18.52 -19.29
CA THR A 528 -0.91 -19.89 -19.68
C THR A 528 -0.14 -20.40 -20.90
N SER A 529 0.03 -19.60 -21.95
CA SER A 529 0.76 -20.01 -23.15
C SER A 529 2.25 -20.22 -22.92
N LEU A 530 2.89 -19.57 -21.94
CA LEU A 530 4.25 -19.91 -21.54
C LEU A 530 4.32 -21.34 -20.98
N GLY A 531 3.30 -21.74 -20.22
CA GLY A 531 3.20 -23.12 -19.73
C GLY A 531 2.89 -24.15 -20.81
N VAL A 532 2.06 -23.78 -21.78
CA VAL A 532 1.67 -24.67 -22.90
C VAL A 532 2.80 -24.81 -23.94
N LYS A 533 3.38 -23.70 -24.38
CA LYS A 533 4.30 -23.62 -25.52
C LYS A 533 5.76 -23.38 -25.13
N GLY A 534 6.05 -23.07 -23.87
CA GLY A 534 7.37 -22.60 -23.49
C GLY A 534 7.71 -21.25 -24.12
N LEU A 535 8.99 -21.02 -24.43
CA LEU A 535 9.44 -19.75 -24.99
C LEU A 535 9.01 -19.51 -26.45
N SER A 536 8.55 -20.54 -27.18
CA SER A 536 8.20 -20.38 -28.61
C SER A 536 7.07 -19.38 -28.80
N VAL A 537 6.16 -19.23 -27.83
CA VAL A 537 5.06 -18.25 -27.90
C VAL A 537 5.57 -16.83 -28.12
N PHE A 538 6.70 -16.47 -27.52
CA PHE A 538 7.24 -15.12 -27.66
C PHE A 538 7.81 -14.89 -29.06
N ALA A 539 8.56 -15.88 -29.58
CA ALA A 539 9.09 -15.85 -30.94
C ALA A 539 7.97 -15.83 -31.99
N GLU A 540 6.94 -16.67 -31.82
CA GLU A 540 5.76 -16.71 -32.70
C GLU A 540 5.04 -15.35 -32.77
N ILE A 541 4.93 -14.65 -31.64
CA ILE A 541 4.32 -13.31 -31.60
C ILE A 541 5.26 -12.27 -32.24
N GLU A 542 6.55 -12.30 -31.92
CA GLU A 542 7.56 -11.40 -32.48
C GLU A 542 7.67 -11.50 -34.01
N GLU A 543 7.76 -12.72 -34.55
CA GLU A 543 7.75 -12.96 -35.99
C GLU A 543 6.47 -12.42 -36.64
N GLY A 544 5.33 -12.59 -35.97
CA GLY A 544 4.04 -12.16 -36.46
C GLY A 544 3.83 -10.63 -36.45
N VAL A 545 4.53 -9.89 -35.59
CA VAL A 545 4.49 -8.41 -35.60
C VAL A 545 5.44 -7.81 -36.62
N ASP A 546 6.42 -8.57 -37.13
CA ASP A 546 7.35 -8.16 -38.20
C ASP A 546 8.01 -6.80 -37.94
N GLY A 547 8.46 -6.60 -36.70
CA GLY A 547 9.09 -5.35 -36.24
C GLY A 547 8.13 -4.17 -35.95
N VAL A 548 6.81 -4.36 -36.09
CA VAL A 548 5.77 -3.34 -35.84
C VAL A 548 5.04 -3.63 -34.52
N TRP A 549 5.62 -3.15 -33.42
CA TRP A 549 5.16 -3.35 -32.04
C TRP A 549 4.04 -2.41 -31.56
#